data_AF-A0A0Q8KE04-F1
#
_entry.id   AF-A0A0Q8KE04-F1
#
_cell.length_a   1.000
_cell.length_b   1.000
_cell.length_c   1.000
_cell.angle_alpha   90.00
_cell.angle_beta   90.00
_cell.angle_gamma   90.00
#
_symmetry.space_group_name_H-M   'P 1'
#
loop_
_entity.id
_entity.type
_entity.pdbx_description
1 polymer ?
#
loop_
_entity_poly.entity_id
_entity_poly.type
_entity_poly.pdbx_seq_one_letter_code
_entity_poly.pdbx_strand_id
1 'polypeptide(L)'
;MNAYTKTASSMATTLSNIGRQRPEQEVRVICTACSGSVLGPRYDVFVAGEYYTVREPTLQQLRQGVTPAELELEPIDPDHEDFD
;
A
#
# COMPACT_ATOMS: atom_id res chain seq x y z
N MET A 1 44.79 -1.58 17.20
CA MET A 1 43.88 -2.13 16.18
C MET A 1 42.46 -2.06 16.72
N ASN A 2 41.52 -1.39 16.02
CA ASN A 2 40.06 -1.67 16.01
C ASN A 2 39.24 -0.51 15.40
N ALA A 3 39.65 -0.02 14.23
CA ALA A 3 38.78 0.85 13.41
C ALA A 3 37.72 0.02 12.64
N TYR A 4 38.05 -1.22 12.29
CA TYR A 4 37.17 -2.11 11.52
C TYR A 4 35.90 -2.56 12.26
N THR A 5 35.96 -2.70 13.58
CA THR A 5 34.82 -3.16 14.40
C THR A 5 33.71 -2.13 14.52
N LYS A 6 34.06 -0.83 14.52
CA LYS A 6 33.05 0.26 14.55
C LYS A 6 32.30 0.39 13.22
N THR A 7 32.99 0.21 12.10
CA THR A 7 32.39 0.31 10.76
C THR A 7 31.44 -0.85 10.47
N ALA A 8 31.81 -2.08 10.84
CA ALA A 8 30.97 -3.26 10.62
C ALA A 8 29.63 -3.20 11.39
N SER A 9 29.65 -2.76 12.65
CA SER A 9 28.42 -2.62 13.45
C SER A 9 27.46 -1.55 12.92
N SER A 10 27.98 -0.44 12.39
CA SER A 10 27.12 0.58 11.74
C SER A 10 26.46 0.05 10.47
N MET A 11 27.20 -0.67 9.61
CA MET A 11 26.61 -1.26 8.40
C MET A 11 25.56 -2.32 8.72
N ALA A 12 25.80 -3.15 9.74
CA ALA A 12 24.83 -4.16 10.18
C ALA A 12 23.52 -3.52 10.69
N THR A 13 23.61 -2.38 11.38
CA THR A 13 22.43 -1.64 11.87
C THR A 13 21.64 -1.00 10.72
N THR A 14 22.34 -0.38 9.76
CA THR A 14 21.72 0.20 8.57
C THR A 14 21.04 -0.87 7.71
N LEU A 15 21.70 -2.00 7.45
CA LEU A 15 21.11 -3.12 6.69
C LEU A 15 19.93 -3.77 7.42
N SER A 16 19.99 -3.89 8.74
CA SER A 16 18.89 -4.41 9.56
C SER A 16 17.65 -3.50 9.54
N ASN A 17 17.84 -2.19 9.34
CA ASN A 17 16.73 -1.24 9.25
C ASN A 17 16.19 -1.12 7.82
N ILE A 18 17.04 -1.21 6.79
CA ILE A 18 16.63 -1.18 5.38
C ILE A 18 15.80 -2.41 5.02
N GLY A 19 16.13 -3.60 5.55
CA GLY A 19 15.36 -4.82 5.29
C GLY A 19 13.98 -4.89 5.95
N ARG A 20 13.60 -3.91 6.78
CA ARG A 20 12.32 -3.88 7.51
C ARG A 20 11.30 -2.92 6.91
N GLN A 21 11.69 -2.03 6.02
CA GLN A 21 10.75 -1.14 5.34
C GLN A 21 10.18 -1.88 4.14
N ARG A 22 8.85 -2.04 4.11
CA ARG A 22 8.15 -2.50 2.91
C ARG A 22 8.46 -1.51 1.78
N PRO A 23 8.70 -1.98 0.55
CA PRO A 23 8.91 -1.08 -0.58
C PRO A 23 7.72 -0.13 -0.71
N GLU A 24 8.00 1.16 -0.89
CA GLU A 24 6.95 2.15 -1.16
C GLU A 24 6.23 1.75 -2.45
N GLN A 25 4.92 1.51 -2.35
CA GLN A 25 4.08 1.24 -3.51
C GLN A 25 3.32 2.50 -3.89
N GLU A 26 3.24 2.77 -5.19
CA GLU A 26 2.48 3.90 -5.70
C GLU A 26 0.98 3.58 -5.66
N VAL A 27 0.24 4.33 -4.85
CA VAL A 27 -1.23 4.22 -4.72
C VAL A 27 -1.87 5.51 -5.21
N ARG A 28 -2.61 5.43 -6.31
CA ARG A 28 -3.35 6.57 -6.86
C ARG A 28 -4.83 6.42 -6.56
N VAL A 29 -5.42 7.41 -5.88
CA VAL A 29 -6.87 7.47 -5.69
C VAL A 29 -7.50 8.11 -6.93
N ILE A 30 -8.42 7.41 -7.56
CA ILE A 30 -9.12 7.83 -8.78
C ILE A 30 -10.44 8.50 -8.43
N CYS A 31 -11.24 7.85 -7.56
CA CYS A 31 -12.53 8.33 -7.14
C CYS A 31 -12.75 8.10 -5.64
N THR A 32 -13.54 8.97 -5.03
CA THR A 32 -14.02 8.83 -3.66
C THR A 32 -15.54 8.94 -3.66
N ALA A 33 -16.23 7.83 -3.44
CA ALA A 33 -17.67 7.77 -3.29
C ALA A 33 -18.03 7.92 -1.80
N CYS A 34 -18.46 9.13 -1.44
CA CYS A 34 -19.00 9.44 -0.12
C CYS A 34 -20.45 8.95 -0.02
N SER A 35 -20.64 7.68 0.32
CA SER A 35 -21.95 7.18 0.77
C SER A 35 -22.13 7.52 2.25
N GLY A 36 -23.37 7.80 2.70
CA GLY A 36 -23.69 7.98 4.13
C GLY A 36 -23.53 6.72 4.99
N SER A 37 -22.69 5.78 4.54
CA SER A 37 -22.41 4.50 5.18
C SER A 37 -21.60 4.70 6.46
N VAL A 38 -21.97 3.95 7.50
CA VAL A 38 -21.24 3.88 8.79
C VAL A 38 -19.79 3.44 8.60
N LEU A 39 -19.53 2.69 7.52
CA LEU A 39 -18.22 2.13 7.23
C LEU A 39 -17.31 3.10 6.44
N GLY A 40 -17.78 4.32 6.21
CA GLY A 40 -17.02 5.40 5.58
C GLY A 40 -17.07 5.39 4.05
N PRO A 41 -16.31 6.30 3.41
CA PRO A 41 -16.25 6.42 1.96
C PRO A 41 -15.65 5.19 1.29
N ARG A 42 -16.10 4.94 0.07
CA ARG A 42 -15.54 3.95 -0.87
C ARG A 42 -14.53 4.67 -1.77
N TYR A 43 -13.40 4.04 -2.02
CA TYR A 43 -12.32 4.59 -2.84
C TYR A 43 -12.03 3.66 -4.01
N ASP A 44 -11.95 4.23 -5.20
CA ASP A 44 -11.41 3.52 -6.36
C ASP A 44 -9.96 3.92 -6.53
N VAL A 45 -9.07 2.93 -6.52
CA VAL A 45 -7.62 3.13 -6.47
C VAL A 45 -6.95 2.38 -7.60
N PHE A 46 -5.88 2.95 -8.14
CA PHE A 46 -4.99 2.29 -9.08
C PHE A 46 -3.68 1.94 -8.36
N VAL A 47 -3.37 0.65 -8.31
CA VAL A 47 -2.19 0.09 -7.62
C VAL A 47 -1.64 -1.05 -8.46
N ALA A 48 -0.32 -1.14 -8.60
CA ALA A 48 0.36 -2.24 -9.28
C ALA A 48 -0.11 -2.53 -10.73
N GLY A 49 -0.73 -1.56 -11.40
CA GLY A 49 -1.21 -1.72 -12.78
C GLY A 49 -2.70 -2.05 -12.92
N GLU A 50 -3.42 -2.23 -11.81
CA GLU A 50 -4.83 -2.61 -11.79
C GLU A 50 -5.67 -1.62 -10.96
N TYR A 51 -6.98 -1.61 -11.21
CA TYR A 51 -7.94 -0.83 -10.46
C TYR A 51 -8.57 -1.71 -9.38
N TYR A 52 -8.82 -1.12 -8.21
CA TYR A 52 -9.48 -1.79 -7.09
C TYR A 52 -10.46 -0.83 -6.44
N THR A 53 -11.59 -1.36 -5.98
CA THR A 53 -12.43 -0.67 -5.02
C THR A 53 -12.01 -1.08 -3.61
N VAL A 54 -11.76 -0.10 -2.75
CA VAL A 54 -11.39 -0.33 -1.35
C VAL A 54 -12.12 0.63 -0.41
N ARG A 55 -12.00 0.40 0.90
CA ARG A 55 -12.43 1.35 1.94
C ARG A 55 -11.23 1.98 2.61
N GLU A 56 -11.46 3.01 3.42
CA GLU A 56 -10.41 3.72 4.18
C GLU A 56 -9.38 2.80 4.86
N PRO A 57 -9.74 1.76 5.65
CA PRO A 57 -8.73 0.93 6.32
C PRO A 57 -7.83 0.18 5.34
N THR A 58 -8.40 -0.33 4.25
CA THR A 58 -7.67 -1.04 3.19
C THR A 58 -6.78 -0.08 2.40
N LEU A 59 -7.26 1.13 2.09
CA LEU A 59 -6.47 2.19 1.47
C LEU A 59 -5.24 2.54 2.34
N GLN A 60 -5.41 2.60 3.66
CA GLN A 60 -4.32 2.86 4.58
C GLN A 60 -3.27 1.74 4.55
N GLN A 61 -3.69 0.47 4.48
CA GLN A 61 -2.79 -0.68 4.35
C GLN A 61 -2.03 -0.67 3.02
N LEU A 62 -2.70 -0.34 1.92
CA LEU A 62 -2.05 -0.14 0.62
C LEU A 62 -0.99 0.98 0.72
N ARG A 63 -1.29 2.12 1.34
CA ARG A 63 -0.28 3.18 1.55
C ARG A 63 0.90 2.77 2.43
N GLN A 64 0.74 1.73 3.25
CA GLN A 64 1.80 1.16 4.09
C GLN A 64 2.64 0.08 3.38
N GLY A 65 2.38 -0.18 2.10
CA GLY A 65 3.11 -1.18 1.32
C GLY A 65 2.54 -2.61 1.43
N VAL A 66 1.32 -2.80 1.94
CA VAL A 66 0.62 -4.09 1.85
C VAL A 66 0.06 -4.25 0.44
N THR A 67 0.48 -5.27 -0.29
CA THR A 67 0.09 -5.44 -1.70
C THR A 67 -1.39 -5.83 -1.84
N PRO A 68 -2.03 -5.55 -3.00
CA PRO A 68 -3.40 -6.02 -3.26
C PRO A 68 -3.56 -7.54 -3.10
N ALA A 69 -2.53 -8.32 -3.48
CA ALA A 69 -2.53 -9.78 -3.32
C ALA A 69 -2.52 -10.22 -1.84
N GLU A 70 -1.79 -9.52 -0.97
CA GLU A 70 -1.81 -9.79 0.49
C GLU A 70 -3.16 -9.43 1.13
N LEU A 71 -3.89 -8.48 0.54
CA LEU A 71 -5.22 -8.06 0.97
C LEU A 71 -6.34 -8.84 0.29
N GLU A 72 -5.99 -9.81 -0.55
CA GLU A 72 -6.93 -10.64 -1.32
C GLU A 72 -7.94 -9.77 -2.10
N LEU A 73 -7.47 -8.63 -2.65
CA LEU A 73 -8.33 -7.72 -3.39
C LEU A 73 -8.63 -8.26 -4.79
N GLU A 74 -9.90 -8.17 -5.17
CA GLU A 74 -10.34 -8.46 -6.53
C GLU A 74 -10.19 -7.20 -7.40
N PRO A 75 -9.48 -7.28 -8.54
CA PRO A 75 -9.38 -6.16 -9.46
C PRO A 75 -10.76 -5.88 -10.06
N ILE A 76 -11.07 -4.59 -10.19
CA ILE A 76 -12.27 -4.12 -10.88
C ILE A 76 -11.90 -3.76 -12.31
N ASP A 77 -12.80 -4.06 -13.24
CA ASP A 77 -12.69 -3.52 -14.59
C ASP A 77 -13.21 -2.07 -14.57
N PRO A 78 -12.36 -1.06 -14.84
CA PRO A 78 -12.76 0.34 -14.80
C PRO A 78 -13.81 0.70 -15.86
N ASP A 79 -13.98 -0.14 -16.90
CA ASP A 79 -14.97 0.04 -17.96
C ASP A 79 -16.29 -0.69 -17.66
N HIS A 80 -16.35 -1.47 -16.57
CA HIS A 80 -17.59 -2.10 -16.15
C HIS A 80 -18.44 -1.10 -15.36
N GLU A 81 -19.34 -0.44 -16.08
CA GLU A 81 -20.37 0.48 -15.57
C GLU A 81 -21.36 -0.22 -14.61
N ASP A 82 -20.93 -0.68 -13.45
CA ASP A 82 -21.82 -0.95 -12.31
C ASP A 82 -21.99 0.36 -11.51
N PHE A 83 -22.56 1.37 -12.16
CA PHE A 83 -23.10 2.56 -11.51
C PHE A 83 -24.54 2.27 -11.06
N ASP A 84 -24.71 1.66 -9.89
CA ASP A 84 -26.01 1.59 -9.18
C ASP A 84 -26.08 2.66 -8.07
#